data_AF-A0AAV5XGG7-F1
#
_entry.id   AF-A0AAV5XGG7-F1
#
_cell.length_a   1.000
_cell.length_b   1.000
_cell.length_c   1.000
_cell.angle_alpha   90.00
_cell.angle_beta   90.00
_cell.angle_gamma   90.00
#
_symmetry.space_group_name_H-M   'P 1'
#
loop_
_entity.id
_entity.type
_entity.pdbx_description
1 polymer ?
#
loop_
_entity_poly.entity_id
_entity_poly.type
_entity_poly.pdbx_seq_one_letter_code
_entity_poly.pdbx_strand_id
1 'polypeptide(L)'
;GPTLFSYDKTTDQVTKVGPLFDASSPFSWSTGEGWYWSPTQATKLYVNSGSTLYRYDVVSKELETVFDATTQFGANRYIWQVHTSNDDRVHSATLRDGSSFEMLGCLVYNENTRQFSYFARTGDFDECQVDKSGQWLLIKEQVDGLFGEDNVIVNLQTGQQTTFLDQQGAAGHSDNGFGYMVAEDNWNALPGAARVWQFGQALPGVPPQGRLVYNTTDWSVDLGHVTHANAQAGLALDQQYACLSHASRASLPRANEIVCFRLDGSLQVLVVAPVMTDLNASGGGSDDYAKLPKGNLDITGQYFIWTSNVGGNRLDAFVVKVPAARLVSQVASAPTLSSAVLPGSRSAQLGEPVTALATLIASGSGAATGCAIAPKTAVPAVFLYQATDPLTNAVTGAPNTPVSLAAGQAQTFVIAFTPTSAFVPTEIQLNFGCENTSPAPVFGGVNTFSLSASDTPVPDLVALAATLNNDGIVSVPGTNGTGVFAVATANLGTGATITASADTGGVALPIDVSLCQTDPSSGACLTPPSSSVTVQVNSGETPTFGIFVSGNGTVSFNPASTRVNVRFRDSGNVPRGSTSVAVRTL
;
A
#
# COMPACT_ATOMS: atom_id res chain seq x y z
N GLY A 1 1.80 -24.46 11.76
CA GLY A 1 1.29 -23.08 11.81
C GLY A 1 1.40 -22.43 10.46
N PRO A 2 1.21 -21.11 10.40
CA PRO A 2 1.08 -20.35 9.16
C PRO A 2 2.41 -20.35 8.38
N THR A 3 2.34 -20.55 7.07
CA THR A 3 3.49 -20.54 6.16
C THR A 3 3.27 -19.46 5.10
N LEU A 4 4.29 -18.64 4.88
CA LEU A 4 4.28 -17.62 3.85
C LEU A 4 4.75 -18.19 2.52
N PHE A 5 3.98 -17.91 1.47
CA PHE A 5 4.33 -18.17 0.08
C PHE A 5 4.34 -16.83 -0.66
N SER A 6 5.24 -16.67 -1.62
CA SER A 6 5.26 -15.53 -2.53
C SER A 6 4.97 -16.02 -3.95
N TYR A 7 4.21 -15.23 -4.70
CA TYR A 7 3.94 -15.47 -6.11
C TYR A 7 4.42 -14.26 -6.91
N ASP A 8 5.40 -14.48 -7.80
CA ASP A 8 5.92 -13.46 -8.69
C ASP A 8 5.01 -13.36 -9.92
N LYS A 9 4.26 -12.26 -10.01
CA LYS A 9 3.31 -11.98 -11.10
C LYS A 9 3.97 -11.78 -12.47
N THR A 10 5.30 -11.59 -12.53
CA THR A 10 6.04 -11.39 -13.79
C THR A 10 6.57 -12.70 -14.37
N THR A 11 6.97 -13.63 -13.49
CA THR A 11 7.59 -14.91 -13.89
C THR A 11 6.69 -16.13 -13.64
N ASP A 12 5.54 -15.92 -13.01
CA ASP A 12 4.61 -16.95 -12.52
C ASP A 12 5.23 -17.93 -11.51
N GLN A 13 6.37 -17.56 -10.90
CA GLN A 13 7.05 -18.39 -9.93
C GLN A 13 6.37 -18.33 -8.56
N VAL A 14 6.06 -19.50 -8.01
CA VAL A 14 5.63 -19.66 -6.61
C VAL A 14 6.83 -20.08 -5.78
N THR A 15 7.15 -19.31 -4.74
CA THR A 15 8.22 -19.63 -3.80
C THR A 15 7.65 -19.84 -2.40
N LYS A 16 8.04 -20.94 -1.76
CA LYS A 16 7.80 -21.13 -0.33
C LYS A 16 8.81 -20.29 0.44
N VAL A 17 8.36 -19.20 1.06
CA VAL A 17 9.22 -18.31 1.84
C VAL A 17 9.60 -18.97 3.17
N GLY A 18 8.65 -19.62 3.83
CA GLY A 18 8.89 -20.35 5.08
C GLY A 18 7.83 -20.07 6.15
N PRO A 19 8.05 -20.49 7.41
CA PRO A 19 7.17 -20.16 8.52
C PRO A 19 6.95 -18.66 8.61
N LEU A 20 5.69 -18.24 8.78
CA LEU A 20 5.37 -16.83 8.89
C LEU A 20 5.97 -16.22 10.18
N PHE A 21 5.91 -16.99 11.27
CA PHE A 21 6.47 -16.67 12.58
C PHE A 21 7.55 -17.66 13.01
N ASP A 22 8.51 -17.19 13.82
CA ASP A 22 9.46 -18.04 14.52
C ASP A 22 8.78 -19.05 15.43
N ALA A 23 9.40 -20.22 15.63
CA ALA A 23 8.84 -21.31 16.44
C ALA A 23 8.57 -20.92 17.90
N SER A 24 9.25 -19.89 18.43
CA SER A 24 9.02 -19.37 19.78
C SER A 24 7.86 -18.38 19.86
N SER A 25 7.34 -17.91 18.73
CA SER A 25 6.20 -16.99 18.71
C SER A 25 4.93 -17.69 19.20
N PRO A 26 4.06 -17.01 19.97
CA PRO A 26 2.75 -17.53 20.33
C PRO A 26 1.83 -17.73 19.11
N PHE A 27 2.20 -17.17 17.95
CA PHE A 27 1.47 -17.31 16.69
C PHE A 27 1.99 -18.45 15.81
N SER A 28 3.07 -19.12 16.21
CA SER A 28 3.75 -20.16 15.41
C SER A 28 2.88 -21.40 15.14
N TRP A 29 1.88 -21.65 15.99
CA TRP A 29 0.91 -22.74 15.87
C TRP A 29 -0.47 -22.29 15.38
N SER A 30 -0.68 -21.00 15.08
CA SER A 30 -1.97 -20.48 14.61
C SER A 30 -2.43 -21.14 13.30
N THR A 31 -3.74 -21.15 13.07
CA THR A 31 -4.34 -21.51 11.78
C THR A 31 -4.21 -20.37 10.75
N GLY A 32 -4.05 -19.13 11.22
CA GLY A 32 -4.10 -17.93 10.41
C GLY A 32 -5.52 -17.46 10.06
N GLU A 33 -6.54 -18.09 10.65
CA GLU A 33 -7.94 -17.67 10.49
C GLU A 33 -8.15 -16.24 10.98
N GLY A 34 -8.92 -15.45 10.24
CA GLY A 34 -9.19 -14.04 10.53
C GLY A 34 -8.05 -13.08 10.17
N TRP A 35 -6.94 -13.57 9.62
CA TRP A 35 -5.82 -12.74 9.19
C TRP A 35 -5.91 -12.40 7.71
N TYR A 36 -5.53 -11.17 7.36
CA TYR A 36 -5.61 -10.67 5.99
C TYR A 36 -4.58 -9.57 5.75
N TRP A 37 -4.25 -9.34 4.48
CA TRP A 37 -3.26 -8.35 4.09
C TRP A 37 -3.80 -6.93 4.15
N SER A 38 -2.93 -5.98 4.50
CA SER A 38 -3.23 -4.55 4.40
C SER A 38 -3.48 -4.16 2.95
N PRO A 39 -4.55 -3.39 2.66
CA PRO A 39 -4.82 -2.87 1.33
C PRO A 39 -3.76 -1.89 0.80
N THR A 40 -3.11 -1.10 1.67
CA THR A 40 -2.15 -0.07 1.26
C THR A 40 -0.69 -0.38 1.60
N GLN A 41 -0.43 -1.29 2.54
CA GLN A 41 0.92 -1.59 3.02
C GLN A 41 1.34 -3.01 2.63
N ALA A 42 2.11 -3.13 1.54
CA ALA A 42 2.40 -4.40 0.86
C ALA A 42 3.02 -5.51 1.74
N THR A 43 3.72 -5.18 2.81
CA THR A 43 4.35 -6.16 3.72
C THR A 43 3.53 -6.45 4.97
N LYS A 44 2.40 -5.77 5.16
CA LYS A 44 1.67 -5.80 6.43
C LYS A 44 0.50 -6.76 6.39
N LEU A 45 0.44 -7.61 7.41
CA LEU A 45 -0.64 -8.56 7.66
C LEU A 45 -1.37 -8.17 8.95
N TYR A 46 -2.68 -8.03 8.90
CA TYR A 46 -3.50 -7.88 10.10
C TYR A 46 -3.62 -9.22 10.83
N VAL A 47 -3.34 -9.20 12.12
CA VAL A 47 -3.30 -10.36 13.01
C VAL A 47 -4.13 -10.04 14.24
N ASN A 48 -5.26 -10.73 14.43
CA ASN A 48 -6.05 -10.60 15.65
C ASN A 48 -5.59 -11.62 16.70
N SER A 49 -5.52 -11.21 17.96
CA SER A 49 -5.26 -12.10 19.10
C SER A 49 -5.83 -11.52 20.38
N GLY A 50 -6.63 -12.32 21.09
CA GLY A 50 -7.35 -11.83 22.27
C GLY A 50 -8.19 -10.61 21.90
N SER A 51 -8.07 -9.55 22.68
CA SER A 51 -8.75 -8.25 22.49
C SER A 51 -7.99 -7.28 21.57
N THR A 52 -6.90 -7.73 20.93
CA THR A 52 -5.96 -6.84 20.23
C THR A 52 -5.92 -7.14 18.73
N LEU A 53 -5.92 -6.09 17.93
CA LEU A 53 -5.57 -6.16 16.51
C LEU A 53 -4.14 -5.65 16.32
N TYR A 54 -3.32 -6.45 15.65
CA TYR A 54 -1.95 -6.11 15.29
C TYR A 54 -1.82 -5.93 13.78
N ARG A 55 -0.84 -5.12 13.39
CA ARG A 55 -0.28 -5.03 12.04
C ARG A 55 1.12 -5.64 12.08
N TYR A 56 1.26 -6.82 11.47
CA TYR A 56 2.50 -7.58 11.43
C TYR A 56 3.27 -7.33 10.14
N ASP A 57 4.55 -6.95 10.22
CA ASP A 57 5.41 -6.88 9.04
C ASP A 57 6.02 -8.24 8.73
N VAL A 58 5.68 -8.81 7.56
CA VAL A 58 6.19 -10.14 7.21
C VAL A 58 7.68 -10.15 6.87
N VAL A 59 8.28 -8.98 6.59
CA VAL A 59 9.70 -8.80 6.27
C VAL A 59 10.50 -8.52 7.54
N SER A 60 10.15 -7.46 8.29
CA SER A 60 10.89 -7.11 9.52
C SER A 60 10.54 -8.00 10.71
N LYS A 61 9.43 -8.75 10.63
CA LYS A 61 8.90 -9.62 11.70
C LYS A 61 8.41 -8.84 12.93
N GLU A 62 8.15 -7.55 12.79
CA GLU A 62 7.66 -6.70 13.87
C GLU A 62 6.13 -6.69 13.94
N LEU A 63 5.60 -6.64 15.17
CA LEU A 63 4.18 -6.45 15.46
C LEU A 63 3.94 -5.02 15.95
N GLU A 64 3.09 -4.29 15.23
CA GLU A 64 2.56 -3.00 15.65
C GLU A 64 1.14 -3.21 16.19
N THR A 65 0.83 -2.66 17.37
CA THR A 65 -0.56 -2.68 17.86
C THR A 65 -1.38 -1.61 17.14
N VAL A 66 -2.46 -2.03 16.49
CA VAL A 66 -3.44 -1.13 15.86
C VAL A 66 -4.38 -0.59 16.93
N PHE A 67 -5.00 -1.50 17.67
CA PHE A 67 -5.77 -1.18 18.88
C PHE A 67 -5.78 -2.34 19.86
N ASP A 68 -5.99 -2.02 21.14
CA ASP A 68 -6.31 -2.98 22.20
C ASP A 68 -7.65 -2.59 22.84
N ALA A 69 -8.63 -3.50 22.73
CA ALA A 69 -9.99 -3.29 23.21
C ALA A 69 -10.11 -3.45 24.75
N THR A 70 -9.06 -3.91 25.44
CA THR A 70 -9.08 -4.26 26.87
C THR A 70 -9.48 -3.10 27.77
N THR A 71 -8.92 -1.91 27.55
CA THR A 71 -9.22 -0.74 28.41
C THR A 71 -10.67 -0.29 28.27
N GLN A 72 -11.23 -0.42 27.06
CA GLN A 72 -12.58 0.05 26.74
C GLN A 72 -13.65 -0.97 27.15
N PHE A 73 -13.40 -2.26 26.97
CA PHE A 73 -14.42 -3.31 27.11
C PHE A 73 -14.11 -4.36 28.19
N GLY A 74 -12.97 -4.25 28.88
CA GLY A 74 -12.52 -5.15 29.93
C GLY A 74 -11.61 -6.26 29.42
N ALA A 75 -10.85 -6.87 30.34
CA ALA A 75 -9.85 -7.90 30.03
C ALA A 75 -10.45 -9.27 29.67
N ASN A 76 -11.71 -9.55 30.04
CA ASN A 76 -12.39 -10.80 29.68
C ASN A 76 -13.09 -10.70 28.32
N ARG A 77 -12.38 -10.20 27.30
CA ARG A 77 -12.93 -9.95 25.95
C ARG A 77 -11.96 -10.41 24.90
N TYR A 78 -12.48 -10.76 23.73
CA TYR A 78 -11.65 -10.99 22.56
C TYR A 78 -12.39 -10.57 21.28
N ILE A 79 -11.63 -10.35 20.19
CA ILE A 79 -12.14 -9.91 18.90
C ILE A 79 -12.12 -11.04 17.86
N TRP A 80 -13.16 -11.08 17.03
CA TRP A 80 -13.37 -12.05 15.94
C TRP A 80 -13.86 -11.31 14.68
N GLN A 81 -13.76 -11.91 13.48
CA GLN A 81 -14.32 -11.39 12.21
C GLN A 81 -13.92 -9.91 12.02
N VAL A 82 -12.62 -9.70 11.91
CA VAL A 82 -12.06 -8.35 11.83
C VAL A 82 -12.05 -7.89 10.38
N HIS A 83 -12.45 -6.65 10.12
CA HIS A 83 -12.38 -6.02 8.80
C HIS A 83 -11.70 -4.66 8.90
N THR A 84 -11.08 -4.21 7.80
CA THR A 84 -10.38 -2.93 7.70
C THR A 84 -10.78 -2.22 6.41
N SER A 85 -10.96 -0.90 6.47
CA SER A 85 -11.19 -0.04 5.31
C SER A 85 -9.99 -0.04 4.36
N ASN A 86 -10.21 0.28 3.07
CA ASN A 86 -9.14 0.22 2.06
C ASN A 86 -8.05 1.28 2.26
N ASP A 87 -8.23 2.26 3.13
CA ASP A 87 -7.22 3.25 3.52
C ASP A 87 -6.46 2.87 4.81
N ASP A 88 -6.72 1.68 5.37
CA ASP A 88 -6.12 1.16 6.61
C ASP A 88 -6.42 2.00 7.86
N ARG A 89 -7.51 2.78 7.90
CA ARG A 89 -7.80 3.71 9.02
C ARG A 89 -8.95 3.34 9.92
N VAL A 90 -9.90 2.54 9.44
CA VAL A 90 -11.11 2.18 10.18
C VAL A 90 -11.22 0.67 10.22
N HIS A 91 -11.38 0.13 11.43
CA HIS A 91 -11.38 -1.31 11.67
C HIS A 91 -12.65 -1.70 12.40
N SER A 92 -13.35 -2.74 11.94
CA SER A 92 -14.46 -3.35 12.69
C SER A 92 -14.06 -4.71 13.23
N ALA A 93 -14.70 -5.13 14.32
CA ALA A 93 -14.61 -6.50 14.79
C ALA A 93 -15.84 -6.89 15.61
N THR A 94 -16.21 -8.17 15.56
CA THR A 94 -17.13 -8.78 16.51
C THR A 94 -16.46 -8.85 17.89
N LEU A 95 -17.08 -8.23 18.89
CA LEU A 95 -16.63 -8.29 20.28
C LEU A 95 -17.29 -9.49 20.97
N ARG A 96 -16.50 -10.36 21.60
CA ARG A 96 -16.99 -11.57 22.28
C ARG A 96 -16.59 -11.60 23.76
N ASP A 97 -17.42 -12.22 24.59
CA ASP A 97 -17.08 -12.54 25.97
C ASP A 97 -16.01 -13.64 26.02
N GLY A 98 -14.95 -13.44 26.80
CA GLY A 98 -13.82 -14.37 26.90
C GLY A 98 -14.13 -15.67 27.63
N SER A 99 -15.25 -15.74 28.37
CA SER A 99 -15.64 -16.93 29.14
C SER A 99 -16.79 -17.69 28.47
N SER A 100 -17.86 -16.99 28.09
CA SER A 100 -19.05 -17.61 27.49
C SER A 100 -18.97 -17.75 25.98
N PHE A 101 -18.02 -17.05 25.34
CA PHE A 101 -17.92 -16.90 23.88
C PHE A 101 -19.14 -16.23 23.24
N GLU A 102 -20.04 -15.64 24.03
CA GLU A 102 -21.17 -14.90 23.48
C GLU A 102 -20.69 -13.70 22.66
N MET A 103 -21.30 -13.51 21.50
CA MET A 103 -21.13 -12.29 20.71
C MET A 103 -21.87 -11.16 21.42
N LEU A 104 -21.20 -10.03 21.65
CA LEU A 104 -21.74 -8.91 22.42
C LEU A 104 -22.20 -7.76 21.51
N GLY A 105 -21.66 -7.71 20.30
CA GLY A 105 -21.94 -6.68 19.30
C GLY A 105 -20.69 -6.38 18.47
N CYS A 106 -20.73 -5.25 17.77
CA CYS A 106 -19.66 -4.77 16.92
C CYS A 106 -18.89 -3.61 17.58
N LEU A 107 -17.57 -3.67 17.55
CA LEU A 107 -16.73 -2.50 17.79
C LEU A 107 -16.20 -1.95 16.46
N VAL A 108 -16.02 -0.64 16.40
CA VAL A 108 -15.29 0.05 15.32
C VAL A 108 -14.21 0.93 15.93
N TYR A 109 -12.97 0.79 15.47
CA TYR A 109 -11.85 1.64 15.86
C TYR A 109 -11.44 2.53 14.69
N ASN A 110 -11.27 3.83 14.94
CA ASN A 110 -10.76 4.79 13.96
C ASN A 110 -9.38 5.27 14.38
N GLU A 111 -8.34 4.96 13.60
CA GLU A 111 -6.95 5.33 13.91
C GLU A 111 -6.72 6.85 13.91
N ASN A 112 -7.45 7.59 13.06
CA ASN A 112 -7.26 9.04 12.94
C ASN A 112 -7.71 9.76 14.21
N THR A 113 -8.78 9.28 14.85
CA THR A 113 -9.32 9.88 16.09
C THR A 113 -8.91 9.11 17.34
N ARG A 114 -8.40 7.88 17.17
CA ARG A 114 -8.09 6.91 18.24
C ARG A 114 -9.30 6.63 19.15
N GLN A 115 -10.49 6.59 18.55
CA GLN A 115 -11.74 6.36 19.27
C GLN A 115 -12.37 5.04 18.88
N PHE A 116 -13.02 4.41 19.87
CA PHE A 116 -13.93 3.29 19.66
C PHE A 116 -15.37 3.79 19.53
N SER A 117 -16.09 3.24 18.56
CA SER A 117 -17.55 3.20 18.53
C SER A 117 -18.00 1.77 18.84
N TYR A 118 -19.11 1.62 19.55
CA TYR A 118 -19.64 0.32 19.92
C TYR A 118 -21.14 0.22 19.60
N PHE A 119 -21.51 -0.87 18.97
CA PHE A 119 -22.87 -1.20 18.57
C PHE A 119 -23.22 -2.53 19.21
N ALA A 120 -23.91 -2.47 20.36
CA ALA A 120 -24.35 -3.66 21.08
C ALA A 120 -25.33 -4.46 20.21
N ARG A 121 -25.22 -5.80 20.24
CA ARG A 121 -26.19 -6.65 19.55
C ARG A 121 -27.60 -6.39 20.05
N THR A 122 -28.57 -6.46 19.15
CA THR A 122 -30.00 -6.36 19.51
C THR A 122 -30.73 -7.69 19.39
N GLY A 123 -30.18 -8.63 18.63
CA GLY A 123 -30.70 -10.00 18.50
C GLY A 123 -29.61 -11.04 18.29
N ASP A 124 -29.90 -12.07 17.51
CA ASP A 124 -28.90 -13.09 17.18
C ASP A 124 -27.87 -12.51 16.20
N PHE A 125 -26.64 -12.34 16.66
CA PHE A 125 -25.59 -11.58 15.97
C PHE A 125 -24.66 -12.54 15.25
N ASP A 126 -24.32 -12.29 13.98
CA ASP A 126 -23.32 -13.08 13.25
C ASP A 126 -21.99 -12.32 13.15
N GLU A 127 -21.96 -11.23 12.38
CA GLU A 127 -20.73 -10.49 12.11
C GLU A 127 -20.94 -9.01 11.81
N CYS A 128 -19.83 -8.26 11.75
CA CYS A 128 -19.86 -6.89 11.28
C CYS A 128 -18.65 -6.49 10.45
N GLN A 129 -18.89 -5.65 9.45
CA GLN A 129 -17.92 -5.33 8.42
C GLN A 129 -17.95 -3.82 8.14
N VAL A 130 -16.82 -3.15 8.36
CA VAL A 130 -16.61 -1.82 7.80
C VAL A 130 -16.49 -1.93 6.28
N ASP A 131 -17.12 -1.02 5.55
CA ASP A 131 -17.01 -0.96 4.10
C ASP A 131 -15.62 -0.46 3.66
N LYS A 132 -15.30 -0.61 2.37
CA LYS A 132 -13.97 -0.24 1.86
C LYS A 132 -13.69 1.27 1.97
N SER A 133 -14.72 2.11 2.08
CA SER A 133 -14.56 3.54 2.32
C SER A 133 -14.27 3.93 3.78
N GLY A 134 -14.55 3.05 4.75
CA GLY A 134 -14.47 3.37 6.17
C GLY A 134 -15.63 4.23 6.69
N GLN A 135 -16.63 4.53 5.87
CA GLN A 135 -17.75 5.42 6.21
C GLN A 135 -18.99 4.66 6.66
N TRP A 136 -19.09 3.38 6.31
CA TRP A 136 -20.26 2.57 6.58
C TRP A 136 -19.87 1.32 7.36
N LEU A 137 -20.75 0.92 8.27
CA LEU A 137 -20.68 -0.37 8.96
C LEU A 137 -21.92 -1.18 8.58
N LEU A 138 -21.69 -2.39 8.08
CA LEU A 138 -22.70 -3.41 7.90
C LEU A 138 -22.65 -4.36 9.10
N ILE A 139 -23.74 -4.48 9.84
CA ILE A 139 -23.91 -5.47 10.90
C ILE A 139 -24.93 -6.49 10.42
N LYS A 140 -24.61 -7.79 10.57
CA LYS A 140 -25.52 -8.89 10.30
C LYS A 140 -26.02 -9.44 11.63
N GLU A 141 -27.30 -9.23 11.89
CA GLU A 141 -27.97 -9.68 13.10
C GLU A 141 -29.47 -9.85 12.83
N GLN A 142 -30.11 -10.84 13.44
CA GLN A 142 -31.56 -11.02 13.42
C GLN A 142 -32.22 -10.08 14.42
N VAL A 143 -32.69 -8.92 13.98
CA VAL A 143 -33.20 -7.86 14.87
C VAL A 143 -34.68 -7.98 15.19
N ASP A 144 -35.46 -8.60 14.31
CA ASP A 144 -36.91 -8.74 14.48
C ASP A 144 -37.33 -10.13 15.03
N GLY A 145 -36.36 -11.05 15.15
CA GLY A 145 -36.59 -12.42 15.61
C GLY A 145 -37.29 -13.31 14.58
N LEU A 146 -37.34 -12.90 13.32
CA LEU A 146 -38.02 -13.60 12.23
C LEU A 146 -37.07 -13.87 11.07
N PHE A 147 -37.39 -14.92 10.31
CA PHE A 147 -36.92 -15.23 8.96
C PHE A 147 -35.42 -15.46 8.71
N GLY A 148 -34.50 -14.87 9.47
CA GLY A 148 -33.07 -15.09 9.25
C GLY A 148 -32.23 -13.89 9.67
N GLU A 149 -31.11 -13.69 8.99
CA GLU A 149 -30.20 -12.57 9.23
C GLU A 149 -30.75 -11.27 8.61
N ASP A 150 -30.91 -10.24 9.44
CA ASP A 150 -31.15 -8.89 8.95
C ASP A 150 -29.82 -8.13 8.83
N ASN A 151 -29.87 -6.96 8.21
CA ASN A 151 -28.73 -6.07 8.11
C ASN A 151 -29.04 -4.74 8.79
N VAL A 152 -28.17 -4.31 9.70
CA VAL A 152 -28.15 -2.95 10.25
C VAL A 152 -27.01 -2.20 9.60
N ILE A 153 -27.35 -1.24 8.74
CA ILE A 153 -26.40 -0.42 8.00
C ILE A 153 -26.26 0.92 8.71
N VAL A 154 -25.04 1.22 9.18
CA VAL A 154 -24.74 2.40 9.97
C VAL A 154 -23.85 3.34 9.17
N ASN A 155 -24.23 4.62 9.09
CA ASN A 155 -23.33 5.68 8.67
C ASN A 155 -22.43 6.05 9.86
N LEU A 156 -21.13 5.79 9.78
CA LEU A 156 -20.20 5.99 10.89
C LEU A 156 -19.91 7.47 11.19
N GLN A 157 -20.22 8.37 10.26
CA GLN A 157 -20.07 9.81 10.47
C GLN A 157 -21.27 10.41 11.22
N THR A 158 -22.49 10.01 10.87
CA THR A 158 -23.72 10.59 11.44
C THR A 158 -24.32 9.75 12.56
N GLY A 159 -23.95 8.47 12.66
CA GLY A 159 -24.57 7.49 13.54
C GLY A 159 -25.95 7.01 13.07
N GLN A 160 -26.42 7.47 11.90
CA GLN A 160 -27.71 7.07 11.35
C GLN A 160 -27.70 5.58 11.00
N GLN A 161 -28.72 4.86 11.44
CA GLN A 161 -28.90 3.43 11.17
C GLN A 161 -30.08 3.20 10.24
N THR A 162 -29.96 2.22 9.34
CA THR A 162 -31.05 1.69 8.52
C THR A 162 -31.08 0.18 8.67
N THR A 163 -32.21 -0.34 9.10
CA THR A 163 -32.45 -1.79 9.15
C THR A 163 -33.01 -2.25 7.81
N PHE A 164 -32.45 -3.34 7.31
CA PHE A 164 -32.85 -4.00 6.08
C PHE A 164 -33.11 -5.48 6.41
N LEU A 165 -34.36 -5.92 6.28
CA LEU A 165 -34.80 -7.20 6.82
C LEU A 165 -34.54 -8.34 5.83
N ASP A 166 -34.37 -9.57 6.33
CA ASP A 166 -34.10 -10.77 5.53
C ASP A 166 -35.11 -10.92 4.38
N GLN A 167 -36.42 -10.83 4.65
CA GLN A 167 -37.48 -10.89 3.63
C GLN A 167 -37.44 -9.79 2.55
N GLN A 168 -36.59 -8.78 2.72
CA GLN A 168 -36.37 -7.71 1.75
C GLN A 168 -35.11 -7.94 0.90
N GLY A 169 -34.36 -9.02 1.18
CA GLY A 169 -33.12 -9.42 0.53
C GLY A 169 -31.87 -9.00 1.29
N ALA A 170 -31.93 -8.96 2.63
CA ALA A 170 -30.77 -8.69 3.45
C ALA A 170 -29.69 -9.75 3.26
N ALA A 171 -28.44 -9.32 3.43
CA ALA A 171 -27.28 -10.14 3.16
C ALA A 171 -27.03 -11.14 4.29
N GLY A 172 -27.04 -12.43 3.95
CA GLY A 172 -26.30 -13.46 4.70
C GLY A 172 -24.81 -13.40 4.35
N HIS A 173 -24.37 -14.00 3.23
CA HIS A 173 -23.01 -13.81 2.72
C HIS A 173 -22.86 -12.57 1.81
N SER A 174 -21.78 -11.81 2.00
CA SER A 174 -21.49 -10.59 1.23
C SER A 174 -20.02 -10.18 1.24
N ASP A 175 -19.67 -9.29 0.31
CA ASP A 175 -18.48 -8.42 0.42
C ASP A 175 -18.88 -6.97 0.07
N ASN A 176 -18.15 -6.02 0.62
CA ASN A 176 -18.45 -4.59 0.52
C ASN A 176 -17.66 -3.90 -0.58
N GLY A 177 -18.24 -2.87 -1.17
CA GLY A 177 -17.55 -1.87 -1.95
C GLY A 177 -17.35 -0.58 -1.17
N PHE A 178 -17.40 0.54 -1.88
CA PHE A 178 -17.37 1.90 -1.31
C PHE A 178 -18.81 2.42 -1.22
N GLY A 179 -19.45 2.26 -0.06
CA GLY A 179 -20.84 2.67 0.18
C GLY A 179 -21.90 1.71 -0.40
N TYR A 180 -21.55 0.44 -0.62
CA TYR A 180 -22.49 -0.59 -1.07
C TYR A 180 -22.01 -1.98 -0.68
N MET A 181 -22.88 -2.97 -0.78
CA MET A 181 -22.55 -4.40 -0.67
C MET A 181 -22.94 -5.17 -1.92
N VAL A 182 -22.20 -6.24 -2.23
CA VAL A 182 -22.60 -7.31 -3.15
C VAL A 182 -22.92 -8.52 -2.29
N ALA A 183 -24.16 -8.97 -2.32
CA ALA A 183 -24.68 -9.90 -1.32
C ALA A 183 -25.61 -10.94 -1.92
N GLU A 184 -25.69 -12.09 -1.26
CA GLU A 184 -26.74 -13.08 -1.48
C GLU A 184 -28.11 -12.52 -1.10
N ASP A 185 -29.13 -12.85 -1.89
CA ASP A 185 -30.55 -12.56 -1.66
C ASP A 185 -31.32 -13.89 -1.69
N ASN A 186 -31.37 -14.57 -0.54
CA ASN A 186 -32.09 -15.82 -0.30
C ASN A 186 -33.63 -15.70 -0.45
N TRP A 187 -34.16 -14.47 -0.44
CA TRP A 187 -35.58 -14.17 -0.66
C TRP A 187 -35.92 -13.81 -2.11
N ASN A 188 -34.93 -13.81 -3.01
CA ASN A 188 -35.17 -13.59 -4.41
C ASN A 188 -36.01 -14.73 -5.03
N ALA A 189 -36.75 -14.43 -6.10
CA ALA A 189 -37.48 -15.45 -6.84
C ALA A 189 -36.59 -16.34 -7.72
N LEU A 190 -35.29 -16.02 -7.82
CA LEU A 190 -34.28 -16.76 -8.59
C LEU A 190 -33.31 -17.49 -7.66
N PRO A 191 -32.86 -18.71 -8.01
CA PRO A 191 -31.96 -19.50 -7.17
C PRO A 191 -30.59 -18.83 -7.02
N GLY A 192 -30.00 -18.89 -5.82
CA GLY A 192 -28.66 -18.40 -5.54
C GLY A 192 -28.43 -16.98 -6.05
N ALA A 193 -29.41 -16.10 -5.89
CA ALA A 193 -29.35 -14.73 -6.41
C ALA A 193 -28.32 -13.89 -5.64
N ALA A 194 -27.54 -13.10 -6.37
CA ALA A 194 -26.71 -12.05 -5.80
C ALA A 194 -27.14 -10.67 -6.31
N ARG A 195 -27.19 -9.70 -5.40
CA ARG A 195 -27.61 -8.33 -5.65
C ARG A 195 -26.61 -7.31 -5.12
N VAL A 196 -26.65 -6.12 -5.72
CA VAL A 196 -25.91 -4.95 -5.26
C VAL A 196 -26.84 -3.96 -4.59
N TRP A 197 -26.52 -3.61 -3.34
CA TRP A 197 -27.30 -2.71 -2.50
C TRP A 197 -26.45 -1.50 -2.10
N GLN A 198 -26.91 -0.30 -2.40
CA GLN A 198 -26.23 0.94 -2.01
C GLN A 198 -26.67 1.37 -0.61
N PHE A 199 -25.72 1.79 0.22
CA PHE A 199 -25.97 2.30 1.55
C PHE A 199 -26.48 3.75 1.52
N GLY A 200 -27.20 4.16 2.56
CA GLY A 200 -27.79 5.49 2.66
C GLY A 200 -28.96 5.76 1.70
N GLN A 201 -29.42 4.72 1.01
CA GLN A 201 -30.62 4.73 0.16
C GLN A 201 -31.74 3.93 0.83
N ALA A 202 -32.95 3.96 0.25
CA ALA A 202 -34.14 3.47 0.93
C ALA A 202 -34.12 1.96 1.29
N LEU A 203 -33.62 1.01 0.51
CA LEU A 203 -33.60 -0.45 0.78
C LEU A 203 -34.88 -1.32 0.63
N PRO A 204 -36.16 -0.87 0.61
CA PRO A 204 -37.23 -1.76 0.16
C PRO A 204 -37.40 -1.74 -1.37
N GLY A 205 -37.10 -2.88 -2.00
CA GLY A 205 -37.98 -3.57 -2.95
C GLY A 205 -38.40 -2.92 -4.28
N VAL A 206 -37.96 -1.72 -4.67
CA VAL A 206 -38.30 -1.15 -5.98
C VAL A 206 -37.06 -0.59 -6.69
N PRO A 207 -36.85 -0.91 -7.99
CA PRO A 207 -35.86 -0.24 -8.82
C PRO A 207 -35.98 1.29 -8.68
N PRO A 208 -34.84 2.00 -8.54
CA PRO A 208 -33.51 1.55 -8.94
C PRO A 208 -32.70 0.77 -7.88
N GLN A 209 -33.24 0.41 -6.71
CA GLN A 209 -32.44 -0.18 -5.62
C GLN A 209 -32.42 -1.72 -5.64
N GLY A 210 -31.26 -2.29 -5.31
CA GLY A 210 -31.01 -3.73 -5.34
C GLY A 210 -30.91 -4.26 -6.76
N ARG A 211 -29.74 -4.17 -7.38
CA ARG A 211 -29.54 -4.66 -8.75
C ARG A 211 -29.16 -6.15 -8.73
N LEU A 212 -29.96 -7.02 -9.36
CA LEU A 212 -29.58 -8.41 -9.62
C LEU A 212 -28.37 -8.44 -10.54
N VAL A 213 -27.31 -9.11 -10.11
CA VAL A 213 -26.02 -9.18 -10.83
C VAL A 213 -25.59 -10.61 -11.11
N TYR A 214 -26.12 -11.58 -10.36
CA TYR A 214 -25.89 -12.99 -10.59
C TYR A 214 -27.05 -13.83 -10.04
N ASN A 215 -27.19 -15.04 -10.56
CA ASN A 215 -27.99 -16.12 -9.97
C ASN A 215 -27.39 -17.46 -10.39
N THR A 216 -27.57 -18.50 -9.58
CA THR A 216 -27.26 -19.87 -9.98
C THR A 216 -28.36 -20.39 -10.92
N THR A 217 -28.17 -21.59 -11.49
CA THR A 217 -29.15 -22.14 -12.44
C THR A 217 -30.21 -23.01 -11.78
N ASP A 218 -30.04 -23.37 -10.50
CA ASP A 218 -30.87 -24.34 -9.79
C ASP A 218 -30.83 -24.12 -8.27
N TRP A 219 -31.96 -24.37 -7.60
CA TRP A 219 -32.12 -24.20 -6.15
C TRP A 219 -31.29 -25.15 -5.28
N SER A 220 -30.72 -26.20 -5.87
CA SER A 220 -29.79 -27.11 -5.18
C SER A 220 -28.33 -26.64 -5.18
N VAL A 221 -28.05 -25.46 -5.75
CA VAL A 221 -26.72 -24.85 -5.81
C VAL A 221 -26.75 -23.49 -5.13
N ASP A 222 -26.08 -23.41 -3.99
CA ASP A 222 -25.93 -22.16 -3.23
C ASP A 222 -24.93 -21.21 -3.92
N LEU A 223 -25.01 -19.92 -3.57
CA LEU A 223 -24.09 -18.90 -4.06
C LEU A 223 -22.64 -19.14 -3.59
N GLY A 224 -22.50 -19.61 -2.35
CA GLY A 224 -21.21 -19.83 -1.69
C GLY A 224 -20.57 -18.56 -1.15
N HIS A 225 -19.25 -18.42 -1.32
CA HIS A 225 -18.49 -17.30 -0.79
C HIS A 225 -18.27 -16.24 -1.88
N VAL A 226 -18.78 -15.02 -1.65
CA VAL A 226 -18.63 -13.87 -2.55
C VAL A 226 -17.38 -13.07 -2.16
N THR A 227 -16.63 -12.61 -3.15
CA THR A 227 -15.52 -11.68 -2.98
C THR A 227 -15.65 -10.52 -3.97
N HIS A 228 -15.43 -9.32 -3.43
CA HIS A 228 -15.34 -8.04 -4.11
C HIS A 228 -14.16 -7.23 -3.55
N ALA A 229 -13.07 -7.91 -3.20
CA ALA A 229 -11.85 -7.31 -2.67
C ALA A 229 -11.20 -6.31 -3.66
N ASN A 230 -11.46 -6.48 -4.95
CA ASN A 230 -11.02 -5.64 -6.06
C ASN A 230 -11.84 -4.35 -6.27
N ALA A 231 -12.78 -4.01 -5.37
CA ALA A 231 -13.56 -2.78 -5.51
C ALA A 231 -12.66 -1.55 -5.65
N GLN A 232 -13.05 -0.62 -6.53
CA GLN A 232 -12.30 0.61 -6.78
C GLN A 232 -13.14 1.83 -6.41
N ALA A 233 -12.54 2.75 -5.66
CA ALA A 233 -13.16 4.02 -5.31
C ALA A 233 -13.42 4.85 -6.57
N GLY A 234 -14.62 5.44 -6.67
CA GLY A 234 -15.00 6.34 -7.77
C GLY A 234 -15.29 5.66 -9.11
N LEU A 235 -15.09 4.34 -9.23
CA LEU A 235 -15.47 3.59 -10.42
C LEU A 235 -16.95 3.21 -10.35
N ALA A 236 -17.68 3.40 -11.45
CA ALA A 236 -19.09 3.07 -11.48
C ALA A 236 -19.32 1.55 -11.36
N LEU A 237 -20.44 1.14 -10.77
CA LEU A 237 -20.78 -0.28 -10.57
C LEU A 237 -20.76 -1.06 -11.90
N ASP A 238 -21.22 -0.45 -12.99
CA ASP A 238 -21.26 -1.10 -14.30
C ASP A 238 -19.88 -1.41 -14.93
N GLN A 239 -18.82 -0.81 -14.37
CA GLN A 239 -17.43 -1.03 -14.73
C GLN A 239 -16.71 -1.98 -13.76
N GLN A 240 -17.42 -2.58 -12.81
CA GLN A 240 -16.89 -3.47 -11.79
C GLN A 240 -17.44 -4.89 -11.92
N TYR A 241 -16.74 -5.85 -11.33
CA TYR A 241 -17.15 -7.25 -11.22
C TYR A 241 -16.75 -7.79 -9.85
N ALA A 242 -17.50 -8.78 -9.39
CA ALA A 242 -17.21 -9.59 -8.22
C ALA A 242 -17.00 -11.05 -8.65
N CYS A 243 -16.51 -11.89 -7.75
CA CYS A 243 -16.42 -13.33 -7.98
C CYS A 243 -16.98 -14.12 -6.80
N LEU A 244 -17.21 -15.41 -7.03
CA LEU A 244 -17.64 -16.34 -6.02
C LEU A 244 -17.00 -17.72 -6.21
N SER A 245 -17.01 -18.50 -5.14
CA SER A 245 -16.67 -19.91 -5.18
C SER A 245 -17.55 -20.72 -4.24
N HIS A 246 -17.98 -21.89 -4.71
CA HIS A 246 -18.80 -22.84 -3.95
C HIS A 246 -18.45 -24.28 -4.33
N ALA A 247 -18.74 -25.24 -3.45
CA ALA A 247 -18.63 -26.66 -3.75
C ALA A 247 -19.93 -27.37 -3.38
N SER A 248 -20.40 -28.26 -4.25
CA SER A 248 -21.64 -28.99 -4.11
C SER A 248 -21.47 -30.42 -4.62
N ARG A 249 -22.25 -31.35 -4.06
CA ARG A 249 -22.35 -32.72 -4.57
C ARG A 249 -23.17 -32.80 -5.87
N ALA A 250 -23.85 -31.73 -6.26
CA ALA A 250 -24.61 -31.66 -7.49
C ALA A 250 -23.69 -31.46 -8.71
N SER A 251 -23.98 -32.18 -9.80
CA SER A 251 -23.31 -32.01 -11.10
C SER A 251 -24.14 -31.11 -12.01
N LEU A 252 -24.25 -29.83 -11.65
CA LEU A 252 -25.06 -28.83 -12.35
C LEU A 252 -24.20 -27.69 -12.89
N PRO A 253 -24.66 -26.96 -13.92
CA PRO A 253 -24.00 -25.72 -14.34
C PRO A 253 -23.81 -24.78 -13.14
N ARG A 254 -22.67 -24.07 -13.08
CA ARG A 254 -22.33 -23.14 -11.98
C ARG A 254 -22.10 -23.78 -10.60
N ALA A 255 -22.31 -25.09 -10.44
CA ALA A 255 -21.83 -25.80 -9.27
C ALA A 255 -20.33 -26.10 -9.44
N ASN A 256 -19.56 -26.03 -8.34
CA ASN A 256 -18.14 -26.39 -8.31
C ASN A 256 -17.25 -25.54 -9.24
N GLU A 257 -17.66 -24.31 -9.54
CA GLU A 257 -16.95 -23.36 -10.39
C GLU A 257 -16.53 -22.12 -9.60
N ILE A 258 -15.39 -21.54 -9.97
CA ILE A 258 -15.04 -20.15 -9.65
C ILE A 258 -15.66 -19.29 -10.75
N VAL A 259 -16.53 -18.39 -10.32
CA VAL A 259 -17.38 -17.62 -11.22
C VAL A 259 -17.19 -16.15 -10.94
N CYS A 260 -16.97 -15.35 -11.97
CA CYS A 260 -16.90 -13.90 -11.89
C CYS A 260 -18.01 -13.26 -12.70
N PHE A 261 -18.63 -12.20 -12.20
CA PHE A 261 -19.83 -11.60 -12.80
C PHE A 261 -19.82 -10.09 -12.68
N ARG A 262 -20.37 -9.41 -13.70
CA ARG A 262 -20.44 -7.95 -13.76
C ARG A 262 -21.46 -7.39 -12.78
N LEU A 263 -21.20 -6.18 -12.26
CA LEU A 263 -22.14 -5.47 -11.39
C LEU A 263 -23.09 -4.50 -12.16
N ASP A 264 -23.15 -4.62 -13.50
CA ASP A 264 -23.99 -3.80 -14.38
C ASP A 264 -25.44 -4.31 -14.53
N GLY A 265 -25.73 -5.49 -14.01
CA GLY A 265 -27.05 -6.14 -14.11
C GLY A 265 -27.30 -6.85 -15.45
N SER A 266 -26.26 -6.98 -16.29
CA SER A 266 -26.32 -7.77 -17.52
C SER A 266 -26.40 -9.29 -17.28
N LEU A 267 -26.12 -9.72 -16.04
CA LEU A 267 -25.94 -11.11 -15.64
C LEU A 267 -24.85 -11.83 -16.46
N GLN A 268 -23.91 -11.06 -17.04
CA GLN A 268 -22.76 -11.63 -17.73
C GLN A 268 -21.82 -12.28 -16.74
N VAL A 269 -21.48 -13.52 -17.04
CA VAL A 269 -20.70 -14.41 -16.21
C VAL A 269 -19.49 -14.92 -16.97
N LEU A 270 -18.37 -15.00 -16.28
CA LEU A 270 -17.14 -15.63 -16.69
C LEU A 270 -16.83 -16.78 -15.72
N VAL A 271 -16.79 -18.01 -16.25
CA VAL A 271 -16.23 -19.15 -15.50
C VAL A 271 -14.72 -19.08 -15.59
N VAL A 272 -14.05 -19.03 -14.45
CA VAL A 272 -12.60 -18.86 -14.39
C VAL A 272 -11.90 -20.22 -14.27
N ALA A 273 -12.34 -21.06 -13.35
CA ALA A 273 -11.73 -22.35 -13.07
C ALA A 273 -12.69 -23.28 -12.30
N PRO A 274 -12.49 -24.61 -12.31
CA PRO A 274 -13.16 -25.50 -11.36
C PRO A 274 -12.57 -25.35 -9.95
N VAL A 275 -13.40 -25.49 -8.91
CA VAL A 275 -12.92 -25.41 -7.51
C VAL A 275 -12.17 -26.65 -7.07
N MET A 276 -12.46 -27.81 -7.68
CA MET A 276 -11.86 -29.13 -7.43
C MET A 276 -12.08 -29.72 -6.03
N THR A 277 -13.00 -29.17 -5.23
CA THR A 277 -13.30 -29.68 -3.88
C THR A 277 -14.25 -30.87 -3.94
N ASP A 278 -13.93 -31.93 -3.19
CA ASP A 278 -14.85 -33.05 -2.90
C ASP A 278 -15.27 -33.00 -1.43
N LEU A 279 -16.56 -32.78 -1.18
CA LEU A 279 -17.11 -32.71 0.17
C LEU A 279 -17.08 -34.06 0.90
N ASN A 280 -16.96 -35.18 0.18
CA ASN A 280 -16.86 -36.53 0.76
C ASN A 280 -15.41 -36.95 1.06
N ALA A 281 -14.42 -36.19 0.59
CA ALA A 281 -13.02 -36.48 0.84
C ALA A 281 -12.65 -36.22 2.31
N SER A 282 -11.55 -36.84 2.76
CA SER A 282 -11.09 -36.73 4.15
C SER A 282 -10.31 -35.45 4.45
N GLY A 283 -9.82 -34.76 3.41
CA GLY A 283 -9.07 -33.51 3.54
C GLY A 283 -9.97 -32.28 3.66
N GLY A 284 -9.46 -31.23 4.30
CA GLY A 284 -10.13 -29.92 4.40
C GLY A 284 -11.06 -29.73 5.61
N GLY A 285 -11.00 -30.60 6.61
CA GLY A 285 -11.77 -30.45 7.85
C GLY A 285 -12.83 -31.55 8.06
N SER A 286 -13.54 -31.46 9.17
CA SER A 286 -14.48 -32.50 9.64
C SER A 286 -15.88 -32.41 9.04
N ASP A 287 -16.25 -31.26 8.49
CA ASP A 287 -17.58 -30.96 7.97
C ASP A 287 -17.49 -30.30 6.59
N ASP A 288 -18.65 -30.15 5.94
CA ASP A 288 -18.73 -29.57 4.60
C ASP A 288 -18.29 -28.10 4.58
N TYR A 289 -18.65 -27.31 5.59
CA TYR A 289 -18.35 -25.88 5.64
C TYR A 289 -16.85 -25.62 5.75
N ALA A 290 -16.12 -26.44 6.50
CA ALA A 290 -14.66 -26.39 6.57
C ALA A 290 -14.00 -26.69 5.20
N LYS A 291 -14.61 -27.58 4.40
CA LYS A 291 -14.10 -27.99 3.08
C LYS A 291 -14.44 -27.02 1.96
N LEU A 292 -15.43 -26.15 2.14
CA LEU A 292 -15.87 -25.21 1.10
C LEU A 292 -14.69 -24.33 0.63
N PRO A 293 -14.59 -24.07 -0.69
CA PRO A 293 -13.58 -23.19 -1.24
C PRO A 293 -13.97 -21.73 -0.93
N LYS A 294 -13.45 -21.18 0.17
CA LYS A 294 -13.64 -19.78 0.58
C LYS A 294 -12.62 -18.89 -0.12
N GLY A 295 -12.74 -18.76 -1.43
CA GLY A 295 -11.76 -18.09 -2.28
C GLY A 295 -11.89 -16.57 -2.29
N ASN A 296 -10.80 -15.87 -2.58
CA ASN A 296 -10.77 -14.41 -2.57
C ASN A 296 -10.04 -13.85 -3.79
N LEU A 297 -10.49 -12.70 -4.28
CA LEU A 297 -9.78 -11.91 -5.27
C LEU A 297 -8.59 -11.19 -4.64
N ASP A 298 -7.52 -10.99 -5.41
CA ASP A 298 -6.53 -9.99 -5.04
C ASP A 298 -7.08 -8.57 -5.28
N ILE A 299 -6.47 -7.56 -4.65
CA ILE A 299 -6.93 -6.15 -4.75
C ILE A 299 -6.95 -5.61 -6.19
N THR A 300 -6.18 -6.21 -7.11
CA THR A 300 -6.20 -5.85 -8.53
C THR A 300 -7.34 -6.52 -9.31
N GLY A 301 -7.92 -7.58 -8.74
CA GLY A 301 -8.90 -8.47 -9.36
C GLY A 301 -8.31 -9.45 -10.38
N GLN A 302 -7.02 -9.35 -10.72
CA GLN A 302 -6.40 -10.17 -11.75
C GLN A 302 -6.12 -11.60 -11.30
N TYR A 303 -6.19 -11.87 -9.99
CA TYR A 303 -5.91 -13.17 -9.41
C TYR A 303 -7.00 -13.58 -8.44
N PHE A 304 -7.31 -14.86 -8.41
CA PHE A 304 -8.21 -15.46 -7.44
C PHE A 304 -7.48 -16.61 -6.75
N ILE A 305 -7.52 -16.65 -5.41
CA ILE A 305 -6.88 -17.67 -4.58
C ILE A 305 -7.93 -18.43 -3.77
N TRP A 306 -7.80 -19.76 -3.70
CA TRP A 306 -8.68 -20.60 -2.89
C TRP A 306 -7.95 -21.85 -2.42
N THR A 307 -8.59 -22.58 -1.52
CA THR A 307 -8.12 -23.89 -1.08
C THR A 307 -9.04 -25.01 -1.53
N SER A 308 -8.47 -26.17 -1.85
CA SER A 308 -9.21 -27.35 -2.28
C SER A 308 -8.53 -28.64 -1.84
N ASN A 309 -9.31 -29.68 -1.56
CA ASN A 309 -8.79 -30.99 -1.16
C ASN A 309 -8.54 -31.93 -2.34
N VAL A 310 -9.00 -31.59 -3.55
CA VAL A 310 -8.80 -32.37 -4.79
C VAL A 310 -9.17 -33.86 -4.63
N GLY A 311 -10.18 -34.16 -3.79
CA GLY A 311 -10.58 -35.55 -3.51
C GLY A 311 -9.69 -36.32 -2.53
N GLY A 312 -8.63 -35.69 -2.00
CA GLY A 312 -7.62 -36.30 -1.15
C GLY A 312 -7.82 -36.09 0.36
N ASN A 313 -6.74 -36.34 1.11
CA ASN A 313 -6.67 -36.17 2.57
C ASN A 313 -5.90 -34.91 3.00
N ARG A 314 -5.52 -34.05 2.05
CA ARG A 314 -4.82 -32.79 2.27
C ARG A 314 -5.65 -31.61 1.78
N LEU A 315 -5.20 -30.39 2.07
CA LEU A 315 -5.76 -29.16 1.52
C LEU A 315 -4.64 -28.40 0.81
N ASP A 316 -4.89 -27.97 -0.42
CA ASP A 316 -3.96 -27.29 -1.30
C ASP A 316 -4.46 -25.90 -1.65
N ALA A 317 -3.55 -24.93 -1.73
CA ALA A 317 -3.87 -23.57 -2.18
C ALA A 317 -3.60 -23.44 -3.69
N PHE A 318 -4.56 -22.86 -4.40
CA PHE A 318 -4.53 -22.64 -5.84
C PHE A 318 -4.66 -21.14 -6.12
N VAL A 319 -3.91 -20.66 -7.11
CA VAL A 319 -4.06 -19.31 -7.66
C VAL A 319 -4.35 -19.40 -9.16
N VAL A 320 -5.30 -18.61 -9.63
CA VAL A 320 -5.65 -18.52 -11.05
C VAL A 320 -5.65 -17.07 -11.51
N LYS A 321 -5.22 -16.83 -12.75
CA LYS A 321 -5.34 -15.55 -13.43
C LYS A 321 -6.78 -15.37 -13.91
N VAL A 322 -7.45 -14.33 -13.42
CA VAL A 322 -8.81 -13.95 -13.84
C VAL A 322 -8.71 -13.11 -15.12
N PRO A 323 -9.30 -13.54 -16.25
CA PRO A 323 -9.30 -12.74 -17.47
C PRO A 323 -10.34 -11.61 -17.41
N ALA A 324 -10.18 -10.70 -16.45
CA ALA A 324 -11.12 -9.63 -16.10
C ALA A 324 -11.50 -8.71 -17.27
N ALA A 325 -10.58 -8.53 -18.22
CA ALA A 325 -10.82 -7.77 -19.47
C ALA A 325 -11.95 -8.35 -20.34
N ARG A 326 -12.39 -9.59 -20.09
CA ARG A 326 -13.58 -10.19 -20.73
C ARG A 326 -14.89 -9.77 -20.09
N LEU A 327 -14.87 -9.31 -18.84
CA LEU A 327 -16.05 -8.87 -18.10
C LEU A 327 -16.22 -7.36 -18.21
N VAL A 328 -15.18 -6.63 -17.82
CA VAL A 328 -15.19 -5.17 -17.81
C VAL A 328 -14.02 -4.67 -18.63
N SER A 329 -14.23 -3.59 -19.38
CA SER A 329 -13.10 -2.79 -19.86
C SER A 329 -12.39 -2.31 -18.60
N GLN A 330 -11.28 -2.95 -18.23
CA GLN A 330 -10.41 -2.40 -17.19
C GLN A 330 -9.98 -1.02 -17.71
N VAL A 331 -10.65 0.03 -17.25
CA VAL A 331 -10.07 1.36 -17.31
C VAL A 331 -8.90 1.25 -16.35
N ALA A 332 -7.72 0.92 -16.87
CA ALA A 332 -6.49 1.07 -16.14
C ALA A 332 -6.55 2.46 -15.50
N SER A 333 -6.61 2.53 -14.17
CA SER A 333 -6.59 3.83 -13.50
C SER A 333 -5.29 4.50 -13.95
N ALA A 334 -5.37 5.76 -14.38
CA ALA A 334 -4.19 6.49 -14.79
C ALA A 334 -3.16 6.39 -13.65
N PRO A 335 -1.94 5.90 -13.91
CA PRO A 335 -0.98 5.69 -12.83
C PRO A 335 -0.67 7.01 -12.14
N THR A 336 -0.47 6.99 -10.83
CA THR A 336 0.03 8.16 -10.13
C THR A 336 1.55 8.17 -10.22
N LEU A 337 2.12 9.27 -10.71
CA LEU A 337 3.56 9.39 -10.88
C LEU A 337 4.23 9.96 -9.63
N SER A 338 5.35 9.35 -9.23
CA SER A 338 6.29 9.89 -8.25
C SER A 338 7.68 9.90 -8.83
N SER A 339 8.52 10.86 -8.44
CA SER A 339 9.90 10.93 -8.93
C SER A 339 10.88 11.40 -7.87
N ALA A 340 12.16 11.12 -8.12
CA ALA A 340 13.28 11.54 -7.28
C ALA A 340 14.54 11.78 -8.13
N VAL A 341 15.44 12.64 -7.67
CA VAL A 341 16.72 12.97 -8.31
C VAL A 341 17.86 12.96 -7.29
N LEU A 342 18.99 12.37 -7.66
CA LEU A 342 20.21 12.32 -6.84
C LEU A 342 21.47 12.38 -7.73
N PRO A 343 22.55 13.10 -7.36
CA PRO A 343 22.64 14.01 -6.21
C PRO A 343 21.71 15.22 -6.33
N GLY A 344 21.48 15.93 -5.22
CA GLY A 344 20.58 17.08 -5.20
C GLY A 344 21.15 18.33 -5.88
N SER A 345 22.45 18.37 -6.15
CA SER A 345 23.08 19.48 -6.86
C SER A 345 24.35 19.10 -7.60
N ARG A 346 24.72 19.92 -8.58
CA ARG A 346 26.04 19.93 -9.22
C ARG A 346 26.53 21.36 -9.49
N SER A 347 27.84 21.52 -9.58
CA SER A 347 28.50 22.75 -10.04
C SER A 347 29.34 22.45 -11.28
N ALA A 348 28.93 23.01 -12.41
CA ALA A 348 29.56 22.75 -13.70
C ALA A 348 30.55 23.85 -14.11
N GLN A 349 31.55 23.49 -14.90
CA GLN A 349 32.26 24.43 -15.76
C GLN A 349 31.53 24.54 -17.11
N LEU A 350 31.64 25.67 -17.79
CA LEU A 350 31.00 25.86 -19.09
C LEU A 350 31.46 24.82 -20.12
N GLY A 351 30.50 24.30 -20.89
CA GLY A 351 30.76 23.28 -21.92
C GLY A 351 30.89 21.85 -21.40
N GLU A 352 31.04 21.65 -20.09
CA GLU A 352 31.17 20.31 -19.50
C GLU A 352 29.80 19.75 -19.08
N PRO A 353 29.43 18.54 -19.52
CA PRO A 353 28.17 17.92 -19.11
C PRO A 353 28.26 17.47 -17.65
N VAL A 354 27.26 17.85 -16.85
CA VAL A 354 27.06 17.28 -15.52
C VAL A 354 25.82 16.40 -15.50
N THR A 355 25.92 15.30 -14.77
CA THR A 355 24.86 14.28 -14.70
C THR A 355 24.29 14.13 -13.30
N ALA A 356 23.02 13.70 -13.26
CA ALA A 356 22.36 13.17 -12.07
C ALA A 356 21.53 11.95 -12.46
N LEU A 357 21.27 11.08 -11.49
CA LEU A 357 20.31 10.00 -11.65
C LEU A 357 18.92 10.49 -11.27
N ALA A 358 17.93 10.02 -11.99
CA ALA A 358 16.53 10.28 -11.71
C ALA A 358 15.75 8.96 -11.71
N THR A 359 14.69 8.89 -10.91
CA THR A 359 13.76 7.76 -10.90
C THR A 359 12.36 8.27 -11.13
N LEU A 360 11.60 7.56 -11.96
CA LEU A 360 10.16 7.74 -12.15
C LEU A 360 9.46 6.45 -11.72
N ILE A 361 8.42 6.57 -10.90
CA ILE A 361 7.61 5.46 -10.40
C ILE A 361 6.18 5.67 -10.89
N ALA A 362 5.60 4.63 -11.48
CA ALA A 362 4.20 4.57 -11.87
C ALA A 362 3.43 3.72 -10.85
N SER A 363 2.82 4.36 -9.86
CA SER A 363 2.03 3.69 -8.83
C SER A 363 0.59 3.44 -9.28
N GLY A 364 -0.03 2.37 -8.79
CA GLY A 364 -1.39 1.96 -9.17
C GLY A 364 -1.41 0.84 -10.20
N SER A 365 -2.60 0.55 -10.75
CA SER A 365 -2.83 -0.60 -11.64
C SER A 365 -2.71 -0.29 -13.13
N GLY A 366 -2.53 0.98 -13.52
CA GLY A 366 -2.31 1.38 -14.91
C GLY A 366 -0.84 1.47 -15.31
N ALA A 367 -0.54 1.14 -16.56
CA ALA A 367 0.77 1.40 -17.16
C ALA A 367 0.91 2.89 -17.49
N ALA A 368 2.10 3.45 -17.34
CA ALA A 368 2.42 4.80 -17.78
C ALA A 368 3.09 4.73 -19.15
N THR A 369 2.65 5.53 -20.12
CA THR A 369 3.16 5.45 -21.51
C THR A 369 3.71 6.78 -21.97
N GLY A 370 4.74 6.74 -22.83
CA GLY A 370 5.32 7.96 -23.40
C GLY A 370 5.95 8.86 -22.34
N CYS A 371 6.53 8.27 -21.30
CA CYS A 371 7.13 9.00 -20.18
C CYS A 371 8.43 9.67 -20.59
N ALA A 372 8.53 10.98 -20.34
CA ALA A 372 9.66 11.82 -20.69
C ALA A 372 9.99 12.80 -19.55
N ILE A 373 11.24 13.28 -19.53
CA ILE A 373 11.74 14.26 -18.58
C ILE A 373 12.05 15.56 -19.34
N ALA A 374 11.67 16.71 -18.79
CA ALA A 374 12.04 18.01 -19.33
C ALA A 374 12.24 19.05 -18.21
N PRO A 375 13.16 20.02 -18.33
CA PRO A 375 13.25 21.14 -17.40
C PRO A 375 12.03 22.04 -17.51
N LYS A 376 11.43 22.41 -16.37
CA LYS A 376 10.43 23.48 -16.26
C LYS A 376 11.09 24.83 -15.99
N THR A 377 12.16 24.83 -15.20
CA THR A 377 12.98 26.03 -14.99
C THR A 377 13.99 26.16 -16.13
N ALA A 378 13.94 27.26 -16.87
CA ALA A 378 14.92 27.55 -17.91
C ALA A 378 16.27 27.95 -17.29
N VAL A 379 17.34 27.32 -17.75
CA VAL A 379 18.74 27.69 -17.48
C VAL A 379 19.48 27.68 -18.83
N PRO A 380 20.57 28.44 -18.98
CA PRO A 380 21.38 28.43 -20.20
C PRO A 380 22.22 27.15 -20.28
N ALA A 381 21.56 26.03 -20.58
CA ALA A 381 22.17 24.72 -20.72
C ALA A 381 21.39 23.86 -21.71
N VAL A 382 22.10 22.96 -22.39
CA VAL A 382 21.49 21.90 -23.19
C VAL A 382 21.11 20.76 -22.25
N PHE A 383 19.87 20.30 -22.33
CA PHE A 383 19.34 19.20 -21.50
C PHE A 383 19.18 17.92 -22.32
N LEU A 384 19.47 16.78 -21.69
CA LEU A 384 19.07 15.46 -22.19
C LEU A 384 18.69 14.54 -21.02
N TYR A 385 17.89 13.51 -21.32
CA TYR A 385 17.67 12.37 -20.44
C TYR A 385 17.88 11.06 -21.20
N GLN A 386 18.22 9.98 -20.50
CA GLN A 386 18.30 8.65 -21.09
C GLN A 386 17.95 7.60 -20.04
N ALA A 387 17.18 6.58 -20.43
CA ALA A 387 16.85 5.48 -19.54
C ALA A 387 18.12 4.73 -19.12
N THR A 388 18.08 4.13 -17.93
CA THR A 388 19.14 3.27 -17.42
C THR A 388 18.58 1.93 -16.98
N ASP A 389 19.41 0.90 -16.96
CA ASP A 389 19.10 -0.35 -16.29
C ASP A 389 19.09 -0.10 -14.75
N PRO A 390 17.98 -0.37 -14.02
CA PRO A 390 17.88 -0.06 -12.59
C PRO A 390 18.84 -0.85 -11.69
N LEU A 391 19.38 -1.98 -12.14
CA LEU A 391 20.31 -2.81 -11.36
C LEU A 391 21.76 -2.34 -11.53
N THR A 392 22.10 -1.82 -12.71
CA THR A 392 23.50 -1.51 -13.08
C THR A 392 23.77 -0.02 -13.31
N ASN A 393 22.73 0.80 -13.42
CA ASN A 393 22.79 2.21 -13.87
C ASN A 393 23.40 2.40 -15.27
N ALA A 394 23.60 1.34 -16.05
CA ALA A 394 24.06 1.44 -17.43
C ALA A 394 22.98 2.08 -18.30
N VAL A 395 23.35 3.00 -19.18
CA VAL A 395 22.40 3.64 -20.10
C VAL A 395 21.79 2.64 -21.08
N THR A 396 20.50 2.78 -21.34
CA THR A 396 19.71 1.96 -22.26
C THR A 396 18.95 2.85 -23.24
N GLY A 397 18.68 2.31 -24.45
CA GLY A 397 18.01 3.05 -25.51
C GLY A 397 18.82 4.25 -26.03
N ALA A 398 18.16 5.16 -26.75
CA ALA A 398 18.76 6.40 -27.24
C ALA A 398 18.38 7.59 -26.34
N PRO A 399 19.21 8.66 -26.26
CA PRO A 399 18.87 9.88 -25.53
C PRO A 399 17.52 10.46 -25.97
N ASN A 400 16.80 11.06 -25.02
CA ASN A 400 15.51 11.72 -25.18
C ASN A 400 14.40 10.83 -25.77
N THR A 401 14.51 9.50 -25.58
CA THR A 401 13.49 8.55 -26.02
C THR A 401 12.47 8.33 -24.89
N PRO A 402 11.17 8.60 -25.12
CA PRO A 402 10.14 8.30 -24.13
C PRO A 402 10.06 6.79 -23.84
N VAL A 403 9.70 6.46 -22.61
CA VAL A 403 9.60 5.06 -22.14
C VAL A 403 8.20 4.74 -21.65
N SER A 404 7.86 3.46 -21.57
CA SER A 404 6.63 2.99 -20.93
C SER A 404 6.98 2.19 -19.69
N LEU A 405 6.26 2.43 -18.59
CA LEU A 405 6.37 1.70 -17.34
C LEU A 405 5.12 0.84 -17.18
N ALA A 406 5.29 -0.45 -16.87
CA ALA A 406 4.17 -1.27 -16.46
C ALA A 406 3.62 -0.80 -15.10
N ALA A 407 2.41 -1.23 -14.76
CA ALA A 407 1.77 -0.89 -13.50
C ALA A 407 2.62 -1.27 -12.29
N GLY A 408 2.79 -0.34 -11.34
CA GLY A 408 3.59 -0.53 -10.14
C GLY A 408 5.10 -0.57 -10.37
N GLN A 409 5.60 -0.29 -11.58
CA GLN A 409 7.03 -0.33 -11.89
C GLN A 409 7.71 1.04 -11.75
N ALA A 410 9.04 0.99 -11.67
CA ALA A 410 9.92 2.15 -11.68
C ALA A 410 10.91 2.08 -12.84
N GLN A 411 11.30 3.23 -13.37
CA GLN A 411 12.35 3.37 -14.37
C GLN A 411 13.38 4.39 -13.87
N THR A 412 14.66 4.02 -13.96
CA THR A 412 15.78 4.92 -13.67
C THR A 412 16.26 5.60 -14.94
N PHE A 413 16.82 6.80 -14.80
CA PHE A 413 17.35 7.60 -15.88
C PHE A 413 18.65 8.26 -15.44
N VAL A 414 19.50 8.57 -16.41
CA VAL A 414 20.49 9.64 -16.28
C VAL A 414 19.91 10.90 -16.93
N ILE A 415 20.03 12.03 -16.24
CA ILE A 415 19.80 13.36 -16.82
C ILE A 415 21.14 14.07 -16.95
N ALA A 416 21.32 14.87 -18.00
CA ALA A 416 22.52 15.67 -18.17
C ALA A 416 22.20 17.11 -18.58
N PHE A 417 22.96 18.04 -18.02
CA PHE A 417 22.95 19.45 -18.38
C PHE A 417 24.35 19.85 -18.86
N THR A 418 24.43 20.49 -20.03
CA THR A 418 25.67 21.09 -20.56
C THR A 418 25.51 22.61 -20.60
N PRO A 419 26.04 23.36 -19.63
CA PRO A 419 25.90 24.81 -19.59
C PRO A 419 26.54 25.53 -20.77
N THR A 420 25.85 26.54 -21.28
CA THR A 420 26.32 27.41 -22.38
C THR A 420 26.68 28.82 -21.92
N SER A 421 26.25 29.23 -20.72
CA SER A 421 26.74 30.43 -20.04
C SER A 421 26.72 30.26 -18.53
N ALA A 422 27.43 31.14 -17.81
CA ALA A 422 27.52 31.08 -16.36
C ALA A 422 26.22 31.53 -15.70
N PHE A 423 25.85 30.88 -14.60
CA PHE A 423 24.70 31.25 -13.78
C PHE A 423 24.90 30.82 -12.32
N VAL A 424 24.31 31.60 -11.42
CA VAL A 424 24.29 31.31 -9.98
C VAL A 424 23.48 30.03 -9.70
N PRO A 425 23.74 29.34 -8.57
CA PRO A 425 22.97 28.15 -8.18
C PRO A 425 21.45 28.38 -8.29
N THR A 426 20.83 27.62 -9.17
CA THR A 426 19.41 27.72 -9.52
C THR A 426 18.78 26.37 -9.26
N GLU A 427 17.68 26.34 -8.51
CA GLU A 427 16.88 25.13 -8.35
C GLU A 427 16.04 24.87 -9.61
N ILE A 428 16.41 23.83 -10.36
CA ILE A 428 15.72 23.43 -11.57
C ILE A 428 14.59 22.49 -11.19
N GLN A 429 13.36 22.91 -11.49
CA GLN A 429 12.20 22.05 -11.46
C GLN A 429 12.19 21.19 -12.73
N LEU A 430 11.96 19.89 -12.58
CA LEU A 430 11.88 18.94 -13.68
C LEU A 430 10.43 18.45 -13.82
N ASN A 431 9.95 18.36 -15.06
CA ASN A 431 8.69 17.73 -15.41
C ASN A 431 8.95 16.27 -15.74
N PHE A 432 8.44 15.36 -14.91
CA PHE A 432 8.35 13.94 -15.22
C PHE A 432 6.92 13.65 -15.67
N GLY A 433 6.70 13.63 -16.98
CA GLY A 433 5.37 13.52 -17.57
C GLY A 433 5.23 12.27 -18.43
N CYS A 434 4.03 11.70 -18.47
CA CYS A 434 3.65 10.62 -19.37
C CYS A 434 2.39 11.05 -20.14
N GLU A 435 2.13 10.43 -21.29
CA GLU A 435 1.03 10.85 -22.18
C GLU A 435 -0.36 10.55 -21.61
N ASN A 436 -0.47 9.56 -20.73
CA ASN A 436 -1.73 9.02 -20.25
C ASN A 436 -2.04 9.31 -18.77
N THR A 437 -1.27 10.20 -18.12
CA THR A 437 -1.51 10.61 -16.72
C THR A 437 -0.93 12.00 -16.42
N SER A 438 -1.34 12.59 -15.30
CA SER A 438 -0.78 13.84 -14.80
C SER A 438 0.72 13.69 -14.47
N PRO A 439 1.57 14.71 -14.71
CA PRO A 439 2.98 14.67 -14.34
C PRO A 439 3.19 14.47 -12.83
N ALA A 440 4.37 13.92 -12.47
CA ALA A 440 4.75 13.79 -11.06
C ALA A 440 4.76 15.16 -10.37
N PRO A 441 4.19 15.30 -9.15
CA PRO A 441 4.26 16.54 -8.39
C PRO A 441 5.71 16.95 -8.12
N VAL A 442 5.97 18.27 -8.09
CA VAL A 442 7.32 18.80 -7.86
C VAL A 442 7.53 19.10 -6.37
N PHE A 443 8.55 18.50 -5.77
CA PHE A 443 8.97 18.68 -4.39
C PHE A 443 10.44 19.10 -4.33
N GLY A 444 10.69 20.30 -3.81
CA GLY A 444 12.05 20.84 -3.64
C GLY A 444 12.93 19.91 -2.79
N GLY A 445 14.14 19.63 -3.27
CA GLY A 445 15.10 18.73 -2.61
C GLY A 445 14.78 17.23 -2.71
N VAL A 446 13.73 16.85 -3.45
CA VAL A 446 13.38 15.45 -3.76
C VAL A 446 13.54 15.16 -5.25
N ASN A 447 12.85 15.91 -6.11
CA ASN A 447 12.89 15.75 -7.56
C ASN A 447 13.20 17.06 -8.32
N THR A 448 13.72 18.05 -7.59
CA THR A 448 14.39 19.22 -8.15
C THR A 448 15.90 18.98 -8.18
N PHE A 449 16.60 19.77 -8.99
CA PHE A 449 18.05 19.67 -9.14
C PHE A 449 18.69 21.06 -9.08
N SER A 450 19.55 21.31 -8.09
CA SER A 450 20.24 22.59 -7.98
C SER A 450 21.50 22.60 -8.84
N LEU A 451 21.54 23.47 -9.84
CA LEU A 451 22.66 23.55 -10.78
C LEU A 451 23.27 24.95 -10.76
N SER A 452 24.60 25.01 -10.85
CA SER A 452 25.34 26.25 -11.13
C SER A 452 26.33 26.02 -12.25
N ALA A 453 26.71 27.09 -12.94
CA ALA A 453 27.73 27.05 -13.98
C ALA A 453 28.69 28.23 -13.85
N SER A 454 29.99 27.98 -14.01
CA SER A 454 31.05 28.99 -13.96
C SER A 454 31.99 28.87 -15.14
N ASP A 455 32.52 30.03 -15.57
CA ASP A 455 33.59 30.18 -16.55
C ASP A 455 35.00 29.89 -15.98
N THR A 456 35.10 29.75 -14.66
CA THR A 456 36.34 29.39 -13.95
C THR A 456 36.14 28.11 -13.16
N PRO A 457 37.22 27.37 -12.83
CA PRO A 457 37.12 26.19 -12.00
C PRO A 457 36.51 26.47 -10.63
N VAL A 458 35.46 25.74 -10.29
CA VAL A 458 34.76 25.77 -8.99
C VAL A 458 34.71 24.37 -8.38
N PRO A 459 34.50 24.23 -7.06
CA PRO A 459 34.25 22.93 -6.43
C PRO A 459 32.93 22.33 -6.94
N ASP A 460 32.90 21.01 -7.11
CA ASP A 460 31.69 20.25 -7.49
C ASP A 460 31.56 19.03 -6.59
N LEU A 461 30.75 19.16 -5.54
CA LEU A 461 30.63 18.15 -4.49
C LEU A 461 29.44 17.25 -4.81
N VAL A 462 29.73 16.04 -5.30
CA VAL A 462 28.74 14.99 -5.44
C VAL A 462 28.55 14.34 -4.06
N ALA A 463 27.34 14.40 -3.51
CA ALA A 463 27.02 13.86 -2.19
C ALA A 463 26.05 12.67 -2.27
N LEU A 464 26.38 11.57 -1.60
CA LEU A 464 25.58 10.35 -1.52
C LEU A 464 25.33 10.00 -0.06
N ALA A 465 24.07 9.74 0.29
CA ALA A 465 23.67 9.35 1.63
C ALA A 465 23.49 7.83 1.72
N ALA A 466 23.85 7.25 2.87
CA ALA A 466 23.61 5.86 3.21
C ALA A 466 22.86 5.79 4.54
N THR A 467 21.63 5.28 4.51
CA THR A 467 20.82 5.01 5.71
C THR A 467 21.06 3.59 6.18
N LEU A 468 20.82 3.31 7.46
CA LEU A 468 21.10 1.99 8.06
C LEU A 468 20.42 0.82 7.32
N ASN A 469 19.24 1.06 6.76
CA ASN A 469 18.45 0.05 6.04
C ASN A 469 18.58 0.17 4.51
N ASN A 470 19.40 1.09 3.99
CA ASN A 470 19.51 1.41 2.56
C ASN A 470 18.17 1.73 1.87
N ASP A 471 17.25 2.31 2.61
CA ASP A 471 15.89 2.68 2.18
C ASP A 471 15.73 4.19 1.93
N GLY A 472 16.78 4.99 2.17
CA GLY A 472 16.73 6.45 2.07
C GLY A 472 15.96 7.13 3.21
N ILE A 473 15.70 6.42 4.31
CA ILE A 473 14.97 6.91 5.49
C ILE A 473 15.88 6.85 6.72
N VAL A 474 16.00 7.96 7.44
CA VAL A 474 16.52 7.96 8.82
C VAL A 474 15.35 7.74 9.79
N SER A 475 15.37 6.61 10.48
CA SER A 475 14.35 6.26 11.48
C SER A 475 14.87 6.61 12.87
N VAL A 476 14.17 7.52 13.56
CA VAL A 476 14.48 7.95 14.94
C VAL A 476 13.75 7.02 15.92
N PRO A 477 14.46 6.28 16.80
CA PRO A 477 13.82 5.35 17.73
C PRO A 477 13.02 6.08 18.84
N GLY A 478 11.71 6.21 18.69
CA GLY A 478 10.87 6.95 19.62
C GLY A 478 11.15 8.46 19.65
N THR A 479 10.42 9.18 20.51
CA THR A 479 10.43 10.66 20.50
C THR A 479 11.71 11.31 21.01
N ASN A 480 12.60 10.55 21.67
CA ASN A 480 13.84 11.04 22.27
C ASN A 480 15.09 10.27 21.77
N GLY A 481 14.92 9.35 20.81
CA GLY A 481 16.03 8.58 20.26
C GLY A 481 16.88 9.40 19.29
N THR A 482 17.96 8.79 18.81
CA THR A 482 18.78 9.37 17.75
C THR A 482 18.82 8.42 16.56
N GLY A 483 18.29 8.88 15.43
CA GLY A 483 18.51 8.25 14.14
C GLY A 483 19.84 8.71 13.55
N VAL A 484 20.49 7.86 12.76
CA VAL A 484 21.77 8.20 12.12
C VAL A 484 21.80 7.80 10.66
N PHE A 485 22.56 8.53 9.86
CA PHE A 485 22.93 8.16 8.50
C PHE A 485 24.30 8.74 8.15
N ALA A 486 24.96 8.17 7.14
CA ALA A 486 26.26 8.65 6.67
C ALA A 486 26.10 9.39 5.34
N VAL A 487 26.99 10.34 5.06
CA VAL A 487 27.14 10.99 3.76
C VAL A 487 28.59 10.87 3.31
N ALA A 488 28.81 10.32 2.13
CA ALA A 488 30.09 10.39 1.44
C ALA A 488 30.00 11.45 0.35
N THR A 489 31.09 12.18 0.14
CA THR A 489 31.19 13.14 -0.96
C THR A 489 32.35 12.81 -1.88
N ALA A 490 32.34 13.37 -3.10
CA ALA A 490 33.48 13.41 -4.00
C ALA A 490 33.56 14.79 -4.63
N ASN A 491 34.72 15.46 -4.55
CA ASN A 491 34.92 16.73 -5.24
C ASN A 491 35.45 16.50 -6.66
N LEU A 492 34.59 16.71 -7.66
CA LEU A 492 34.95 16.58 -9.08
C LEU A 492 35.51 17.89 -9.66
N GLY A 493 35.50 18.97 -8.88
CA GLY A 493 35.95 20.30 -9.26
C GLY A 493 37.31 20.67 -8.66
N THR A 494 37.55 21.97 -8.53
CA THR A 494 38.76 22.49 -7.85
C THR A 494 38.66 22.39 -6.33
N GLY A 495 39.80 22.43 -5.65
CA GLY A 495 39.86 22.39 -4.20
C GLY A 495 39.32 23.68 -3.55
N ALA A 496 38.58 23.56 -2.45
CA ALA A 496 38.15 24.70 -1.65
C ALA A 496 37.84 24.33 -0.20
N THR A 497 37.76 25.35 0.63
CA THR A 497 37.15 25.26 1.96
C THR A 497 35.64 25.13 1.81
N ILE A 498 35.09 24.03 2.32
CA ILE A 498 33.67 23.69 2.26
C ILE A 498 33.09 23.65 3.67
N THR A 499 31.97 24.33 3.86
CA THR A 499 31.12 24.22 5.06
C THR A 499 30.01 23.21 4.78
N ALA A 500 30.06 22.08 5.47
CA ALA A 500 28.98 21.11 5.53
C ALA A 500 27.98 21.50 6.64
N SER A 501 26.69 21.48 6.34
CA SER A 501 25.62 21.73 7.30
C SER A 501 24.44 20.79 7.05
N ALA A 502 23.60 20.56 8.05
CA ALA A 502 22.37 19.80 7.88
C ALA A 502 21.15 20.55 8.46
N ASP A 503 20.02 20.51 7.75
CA ASP A 503 18.78 21.21 8.12
C ASP A 503 17.53 20.52 7.56
N THR A 504 16.35 20.99 7.99
CA THR A 504 15.05 20.41 7.61
C THR A 504 14.41 21.08 6.39
N GLY A 505 15.17 21.86 5.61
CA GLY A 505 14.65 22.54 4.42
C GLY A 505 13.60 23.62 4.72
N GLY A 506 13.55 24.12 5.97
CA GLY A 506 12.56 25.12 6.41
C GLY A 506 11.26 24.51 6.97
N VAL A 507 11.14 23.18 6.99
CA VAL A 507 10.02 22.51 7.64
C VAL A 507 10.29 22.41 9.14
N ALA A 508 9.36 22.92 9.96
CA ALA A 508 9.46 22.80 11.42
C ALA A 508 9.19 21.35 11.83
N LEU A 509 10.24 20.61 12.18
CA LEU A 509 10.17 19.23 12.65
C LEU A 509 10.68 19.15 14.10
N PRO A 510 10.09 18.30 14.95
CA PRO A 510 10.55 18.10 16.33
C PRO A 510 11.81 17.22 16.38
N ILE A 511 12.88 17.65 15.70
CA ILE A 511 14.18 17.00 15.67
C ILE A 511 15.29 18.05 15.74
N ASP A 512 16.41 17.68 16.34
CA ASP A 512 17.67 18.40 16.22
C ASP A 512 18.62 17.62 15.30
N VAL A 513 19.31 18.34 14.41
CA VAL A 513 20.27 17.73 13.49
C VAL A 513 21.67 18.26 13.76
N SER A 514 22.61 17.34 13.91
CA SER A 514 24.03 17.65 14.02
C SER A 514 24.85 16.74 13.11
N LEU A 515 26.07 17.16 12.79
CA LEU A 515 26.97 16.39 11.94
C LEU A 515 28.43 16.52 12.40
N CYS A 516 29.24 15.55 12.02
CA CYS A 516 30.70 15.58 12.16
C CYS A 516 31.34 15.10 10.85
N GLN A 517 32.55 15.54 10.53
CA GLN A 517 33.38 14.83 9.56
C GLN A 517 33.84 13.52 10.20
N THR A 518 33.80 12.42 9.46
CA THR A 518 34.23 11.10 9.94
C THR A 518 35.51 10.64 9.28
N ASP A 519 36.28 9.84 9.99
CA ASP A 519 37.32 9.01 9.39
C ASP A 519 36.66 7.97 8.45
N PRO A 520 37.02 7.92 7.15
CA PRO A 520 36.32 7.09 6.18
C PRO A 520 36.55 5.59 6.39
N SER A 521 37.57 5.19 7.16
CA SER A 521 37.89 3.78 7.42
C SER A 521 37.16 3.22 8.64
N SER A 522 36.94 4.05 9.66
CA SER A 522 36.35 3.64 10.94
C SER A 522 34.95 4.20 11.18
N GLY A 523 34.54 5.24 10.46
CA GLY A 523 33.28 5.97 10.69
C GLY A 523 33.29 6.85 11.94
N ALA A 524 34.40 6.93 12.68
CA ALA A 524 34.49 7.73 13.88
C ALA A 524 34.51 9.24 13.57
N CYS A 525 33.75 10.03 14.33
CA CYS A 525 33.81 11.49 14.24
C CYS A 525 35.22 12.00 14.55
N LEU A 526 35.78 12.82 13.66
CA LEU A 526 37.07 13.48 13.86
C LEU A 526 37.01 14.61 14.89
N THR A 527 35.83 15.24 15.00
CA THR A 527 35.49 16.26 16.00
C THR A 527 34.10 16.00 16.55
N PRO A 528 33.75 16.49 17.76
CA PRO A 528 32.38 16.37 18.27
C PRO A 528 31.33 16.91 17.27
N PRO A 529 30.15 16.27 17.15
CA PRO A 529 29.09 16.75 16.28
C PRO A 529 28.66 18.19 16.58
N SER A 530 28.42 18.96 15.53
CA SER A 530 28.01 20.37 15.56
C SER A 530 26.95 20.66 14.49
N SER A 531 26.40 21.87 14.46
CA SER A 531 25.44 22.29 13.42
C SER A 531 26.07 22.47 12.04
N SER A 532 27.38 22.69 11.97
CA SER A 532 28.17 22.72 10.75
C SER A 532 29.63 22.35 11.00
N VAL A 533 30.30 21.86 9.96
CA VAL A 533 31.73 21.53 9.96
C VAL A 533 32.38 22.16 8.74
N THR A 534 33.54 22.80 8.93
CA THR A 534 34.33 23.38 7.83
C THR A 534 35.53 22.48 7.55
N VAL A 535 35.68 22.07 6.29
CA VAL A 535 36.70 21.12 5.84
C VAL A 535 37.32 21.63 4.53
N GLN A 536 38.64 21.55 4.41
CA GLN A 536 39.29 21.71 3.11
C GLN A 536 39.04 20.45 2.28
N VAL A 537 38.44 20.58 1.09
CA VAL A 537 38.19 19.46 0.19
C VAL A 537 38.88 19.74 -1.13
N ASN A 538 40.02 19.11 -1.36
CA ASN A 538 40.79 19.24 -2.59
C ASN A 538 40.14 18.44 -3.74
N SER A 539 40.61 18.68 -4.97
CA SER A 539 40.12 17.95 -6.14
C SER A 539 40.35 16.44 -5.98
N GLY A 540 39.33 15.64 -6.24
CA GLY A 540 39.35 14.18 -6.12
C GLY A 540 39.24 13.64 -4.69
N GLU A 541 39.21 14.49 -3.66
CA GLU A 541 39.03 14.03 -2.28
C GLU A 541 37.58 13.61 -2.00
N THR A 542 37.45 12.64 -1.09
CA THR A 542 36.16 12.01 -0.75
C THR A 542 35.87 12.02 0.75
N PRO A 543 35.70 13.18 1.39
CA PRO A 543 35.42 13.24 2.82
C PRO A 543 34.03 12.65 3.13
N THR A 544 33.96 11.97 4.28
CA THR A 544 32.76 11.36 4.83
C THR A 544 32.24 12.13 6.03
N PHE A 545 30.94 12.04 6.28
CA PHE A 545 30.25 12.73 7.37
C PHE A 545 29.23 11.79 8.04
N GLY A 546 29.15 11.87 9.35
CA GLY A 546 28.09 11.24 10.15
C GLY A 546 27.03 12.28 10.49
N ILE A 547 25.76 11.95 10.27
CA ILE A 547 24.62 12.82 10.57
C ILE A 547 23.80 12.17 11.66
N PHE A 548 23.49 12.97 12.68
CA PHE A 548 22.78 12.55 13.89
C PHE A 548 21.49 13.36 13.98
N VAL A 549 20.37 12.64 14.04
CA VAL A 549 19.02 13.19 14.07
C VAL A 549 18.37 12.82 15.39
N SER A 550 18.41 13.73 16.35
CA SER A 550 17.85 13.53 17.69
C SER A 550 16.38 13.92 17.71
N GLY A 551 15.53 13.02 18.18
CA GLY A 551 14.11 13.27 18.36
C GLY A 551 13.82 14.20 19.53
N ASN A 552 12.84 15.08 19.33
CA ASN A 552 12.18 15.88 20.37
C ASN A 552 10.64 15.72 20.31
N GLY A 553 10.16 14.70 19.62
CA GLY A 553 8.75 14.48 19.32
C GLY A 553 8.53 13.52 18.16
N THR A 554 7.28 13.41 17.72
CA THR A 554 6.89 12.51 16.64
C THR A 554 7.02 13.20 15.27
N VAL A 555 7.73 12.55 14.35
CA VAL A 555 7.79 12.91 12.93
C VAL A 555 7.00 11.86 12.14
N SER A 556 5.85 12.27 11.58
CA SER A 556 5.06 11.41 10.69
C SER A 556 5.84 11.09 9.42
N PHE A 557 5.70 9.86 8.90
CA PHE A 557 6.35 9.47 7.66
C PHE A 557 5.70 10.16 6.45
N ASN A 558 6.30 11.26 6.01
CA ASN A 558 5.91 11.97 4.79
C ASN A 558 7.17 12.29 3.98
N PRO A 559 7.71 11.34 3.18
CA PRO A 559 9.01 11.49 2.52
C PRO A 559 9.07 12.63 1.50
N ALA A 560 7.91 13.19 1.09
CA ALA A 560 7.83 14.34 0.20
C ALA A 560 8.16 15.68 0.89
N SER A 561 7.98 15.78 2.20
CA SER A 561 8.17 17.06 2.95
C SER A 561 9.01 16.92 4.22
N THR A 562 9.03 15.76 4.86
CA THR A 562 9.77 15.52 6.12
C THR A 562 11.14 14.92 5.81
N ARG A 563 12.16 15.78 5.68
CA ARG A 563 13.50 15.39 5.23
C ARG A 563 14.60 16.10 6.00
N VAL A 564 15.75 15.44 6.11
CA VAL A 564 17.02 16.05 6.52
C VAL A 564 17.87 16.27 5.28
N ASN A 565 18.20 17.54 5.02
CA ASN A 565 19.02 17.99 3.91
C ASN A 565 20.45 18.20 4.39
N VAL A 566 21.42 17.67 3.67
CA VAL A 566 22.85 17.94 3.90
C VAL A 566 23.34 18.82 2.77
N ARG A 567 23.97 19.94 3.13
CA ARG A 567 24.38 20.99 2.19
C ARG A 567 25.86 21.28 2.35
N PHE A 568 26.54 21.47 1.23
CA PHE A 568 27.96 21.80 1.14
C PHE A 568 28.09 23.14 0.45
N ARG A 569 28.67 24.13 1.13
CA ARG A 569 28.82 25.50 0.63
C ARG A 569 30.27 25.93 0.66
N ASP A 570 30.70 26.71 -0.32
CA ASP A 570 32.03 27.32 -0.31
C ASP A 570 32.13 28.51 0.67
N SER A 571 33.31 29.14 0.75
CA SER A 571 33.55 30.32 1.59
C SER A 571 32.69 31.54 1.23
N GLY A 572 32.13 31.58 0.02
CA GLY A 572 31.16 32.59 -0.42
C GLY A 572 29.72 32.24 -0.07
N ASN A 573 29.49 31.17 0.70
CA ASN A 573 28.18 30.61 1.05
C ASN A 573 27.39 30.09 -0.17
N VAL A 574 28.08 29.80 -1.29
CA VAL A 574 27.48 29.29 -2.53
C VAL A 574 27.31 27.78 -2.44
N PRO A 575 26.12 27.20 -2.67
CA PRO A 575 25.93 25.76 -2.74
C PRO A 575 26.82 25.09 -3.80
N ARG A 576 27.58 24.07 -3.40
CA ARG A 576 28.45 23.24 -4.25
C ARG A 576 28.11 21.75 -4.20
N GLY A 577 27.30 21.32 -3.24
CA GLY A 577 26.86 19.94 -3.09
C GLY A 577 25.62 19.84 -2.21
N SER A 578 24.75 18.86 -2.47
CA SER A 578 23.63 18.56 -1.59
C SER A 578 23.11 17.13 -1.77
N THR A 579 22.53 16.61 -0.69
CA THR A 579 21.76 15.36 -0.66
C THR A 579 20.70 15.45 0.43
N SER A 580 19.72 14.55 0.43
CA SER A 580 18.69 14.51 1.46
C SER A 580 18.18 13.10 1.72
N VAL A 581 17.74 12.82 2.95
CA VAL A 581 17.06 11.58 3.34
C VAL A 581 15.72 11.91 3.97
N ALA A 582 14.73 11.03 3.78
CA ALA A 582 13.46 11.15 4.51
C ALA A 582 13.68 10.88 6.00
N VAL A 583 12.86 11.47 6.87
CA VAL A 583 12.93 11.23 8.32
C VAL A 583 11.58 10.79 8.86
N ARG A 584 11.58 9.87 9.82
CA ARG A 584 10.41 9.49 10.61
C ARG A 584 10.81 9.15 12.04
N THR A 585 9.84 9.21 12.94
CA THR A 585 9.93 8.60 14.27
C THR A 585 9.27 7.22 14.24
N LEU A 586 9.91 6.23 14.86
CA LEU A 586 9.35 4.90 15.07
C LEU A 586 8.50 4.84 16.35
#